data_AF-A0A060L3A1-F1
#
_entry.id   AF-A0A060L3A1-F1
#
_cell.length_a   1.000
_cell.length_b   1.000
_cell.length_c   1.000
_cell.angle_alpha   90.00
_cell.angle_beta   90.00
_cell.angle_gamma   90.00
#
_symmetry.space_group_name_H-M   'P 1'
#
loop_
_entity.id
_entity.type
_entity.pdbx_description
1 polymer ?
#
loop_
_entity_poly.entity_id
_entity_poly.type
_entity_poly.pdbx_seq_one_letter_code
_entity_poly.pdbx_strand_id
1 'polypeptide(L)'
;GVRVSRSLFSSVAYGSQVYLKLSTNSHSTKVKAAFDAAVSGKSVSGDVELTNIIKNSSFKAVIYGSSAKDEVQIIDGNLGDLRDILKKGATFNRETPGVPIAYTTNFLKDNELTVIKNNSEYIETTSKAYTDGKINIDHSGGYVA
;
A
#
# COMPACT_ATOMS: atom_id res chain seq x y z
N GLY A 1 41.71 -5.27 -9.14
CA GLY A 1 41.11 -5.88 -7.94
C GLY A 1 40.04 -4.95 -7.41
N VAL A 2 38.83 -5.46 -7.17
CA VAL A 2 37.73 -4.67 -6.59
C VAL A 2 38.07 -4.39 -5.13
N ARG A 3 38.27 -3.12 -4.75
CA ARG A 3 38.44 -2.74 -3.34
C ARG A 3 37.07 -2.78 -2.67
N VAL A 4 36.89 -3.72 -1.74
CA VAL A 4 35.73 -3.75 -0.86
C VAL A 4 35.98 -2.72 0.26
N SER A 5 35.15 -1.67 0.33
CA SER A 5 35.20 -0.70 1.41
C SER A 5 34.42 -1.24 2.62
N ARG A 6 35.01 -1.15 3.82
CA ARG A 6 34.36 -1.64 5.05
C ARG A 6 33.39 -0.59 5.58
N SER A 7 32.26 -1.04 6.14
CA SER A 7 31.25 -0.17 6.74
C SER A 7 30.86 -0.66 8.13
N LEU A 8 30.31 0.22 8.95
CA LEU A 8 29.80 -0.06 10.30
C LEU A 8 28.34 0.39 10.42
N PHE A 9 27.56 -0.25 11.30
CA PHE A 9 26.20 0.19 11.63
C PHE A 9 26.26 1.47 12.48
N SER A 10 25.71 2.57 11.95
CA SER A 10 25.72 3.87 12.62
C SER A 10 24.43 4.15 13.40
N SER A 11 23.31 3.56 13.00
CA SER A 11 22.02 3.65 13.70
C SER A 11 21.12 2.46 13.35
N VAL A 12 20.25 2.07 14.29
CA VAL A 12 19.24 1.02 14.12
C VAL A 12 17.90 1.54 14.63
N ALA A 13 16.87 1.44 13.78
CA ALA A 13 15.50 1.75 14.13
C ALA A 13 14.77 0.48 14.57
N TYR A 14 14.11 0.56 15.73
CA TYR A 14 13.30 -0.52 16.30
C TYR A 14 11.82 -0.13 16.25
N GLY A 15 10.96 -1.08 15.91
CA GLY A 15 9.52 -0.85 15.85
C GLY A 15 8.77 -2.02 15.24
N SER A 16 7.57 -1.74 14.74
CA SER A 16 6.78 -2.66 13.93
C SER A 16 6.86 -2.29 12.45
N GLN A 17 6.90 -3.29 11.58
CA GLN A 17 6.91 -3.12 10.12
C GLN A 17 5.70 -3.83 9.53
N VAL A 18 4.91 -3.12 8.73
CA VAL A 18 3.75 -3.68 8.02
C VAL A 18 4.00 -3.59 6.52
N TYR A 19 3.95 -4.73 5.84
CA TYR A 19 3.90 -4.81 4.38
C TYR A 19 2.46 -5.05 3.93
N LEU A 20 1.98 -4.22 3.02
CA LEU A 20 0.62 -4.31 2.48
C LEU A 20 0.63 -4.64 1.00
N LYS A 21 -0.20 -5.61 0.63
CA LYS A 21 -0.65 -5.82 -0.75
C LYS A 21 -2.09 -5.37 -0.83
N LEU A 22 -2.37 -4.38 -1.67
CA LEU A 22 -3.72 -3.92 -1.98
C LEU A 22 -4.13 -4.44 -3.36
N SER A 23 -5.37 -4.91 -3.52
CA SER A 23 -5.80 -5.55 -4.77
C SER A 23 -7.25 -5.22 -5.11
N THR A 24 -7.52 -5.03 -6.40
CA THR A 24 -8.85 -4.71 -6.93
C THR A 24 -8.98 -5.22 -8.35
N ASN A 25 -10.20 -5.48 -8.79
CA ASN A 25 -10.54 -5.74 -10.18
C ASN A 25 -11.05 -4.47 -10.90
N SER A 26 -10.98 -3.30 -10.23
CA SER A 26 -11.36 -2.03 -10.84
C SER A 26 -10.40 -1.64 -11.97
N HIS A 27 -10.97 -1.23 -13.10
CA HIS A 27 -10.24 -0.65 -14.23
C HIS A 27 -10.20 0.89 -14.16
N SER A 28 -10.60 1.50 -13.04
CA SER A 28 -10.62 2.96 -12.88
C SER A 28 -9.21 3.53 -12.78
N THR A 29 -9.01 4.72 -13.33
CA THR A 29 -7.76 5.50 -13.14
C THR A 29 -7.63 6.06 -11.73
N LYS A 30 -8.68 6.01 -10.90
CA LYS A 30 -8.67 6.50 -9.51
C LYS A 30 -8.23 5.46 -8.47
N VAL A 31 -7.82 4.25 -8.88
CA VAL A 31 -7.40 3.18 -7.94
C VAL A 31 -6.31 3.65 -6.98
N LYS A 32 -5.30 4.37 -7.47
CA LYS A 32 -4.23 4.91 -6.62
C LYS A 32 -4.77 5.88 -5.56
N ALA A 33 -5.65 6.79 -5.94
CA ALA A 33 -6.24 7.76 -5.02
C ALA A 33 -7.14 7.08 -3.97
N ALA A 34 -7.90 6.05 -4.37
CA ALA A 34 -8.71 5.25 -3.46
C ALA A 34 -7.85 4.52 -2.43
N PHE A 35 -6.75 3.91 -2.87
CA PHE A 35 -5.81 3.21 -2.00
C PHE A 35 -5.09 4.18 -1.05
N ASP A 36 -4.66 5.34 -1.54
CA ASP A 36 -4.06 6.39 -0.71
C ASP A 36 -5.04 6.88 0.35
N ALA A 37 -6.32 7.06 0.00
CA ALA A 37 -7.35 7.46 0.95
C ALA A 37 -7.60 6.38 2.01
N ALA A 38 -7.67 5.10 1.62
CA ALA A 38 -7.80 3.99 2.56
C ALA A 38 -6.60 3.91 3.52
N VAL A 39 -5.37 4.03 3.00
CA VAL A 39 -4.15 3.97 3.79
C VAL A 39 -3.96 5.22 4.66
N SER A 40 -4.39 6.41 4.24
CA SER A 40 -4.29 7.68 4.99
C SER A 40 -5.51 8.01 5.86
N GLY A 41 -6.61 7.26 5.71
CA GLY A 41 -7.81 7.40 6.53
C GLY A 41 -8.59 8.67 6.21
N LYS A 42 -8.30 9.28 5.07
CA LYS A 42 -9.02 10.43 4.55
C LYS A 42 -10.43 9.98 4.18
N SER A 43 -11.43 10.74 4.61
CA SER A 43 -12.82 10.45 4.23
C SER A 43 -13.00 10.53 2.72
N VAL A 44 -13.70 9.54 2.16
CA VAL A 44 -14.07 9.46 0.74
C VAL A 44 -15.58 9.56 0.52
N SER A 45 -16.36 9.84 1.56
CA SER A 45 -17.84 9.76 1.51
C SER A 45 -18.49 10.66 0.45
N GLY A 46 -17.80 11.70 -0.02
CA GLY A 46 -18.25 12.57 -1.11
C GLY A 46 -17.91 12.09 -2.53
N ASP A 47 -17.06 11.08 -2.68
CA ASP A 47 -16.71 10.48 -3.98
C ASP A 47 -17.17 9.02 -4.02
N VAL A 48 -18.29 8.80 -4.71
CA VAL A 48 -18.92 7.48 -4.86
C VAL A 48 -17.99 6.50 -5.58
N GLU A 49 -17.16 6.98 -6.52
CA GLU A 49 -16.24 6.12 -7.26
C GLU A 49 -15.12 5.62 -6.36
N LEU A 50 -14.50 6.51 -5.58
CA LEU A 50 -13.48 6.10 -4.58
C LEU A 50 -14.06 5.14 -3.55
N THR A 51 -15.27 5.43 -3.07
CA THR A 51 -15.99 4.55 -2.14
C THR A 51 -16.23 3.17 -2.73
N ASN A 52 -16.67 3.09 -4.00
CA ASN A 52 -16.88 1.83 -4.69
C ASN A 52 -15.59 1.05 -4.92
N ILE A 53 -14.48 1.74 -5.26
CA ILE A 53 -13.19 1.06 -5.39
C ILE A 53 -12.79 0.45 -4.04
N ILE A 54 -12.82 1.23 -2.95
CA ILE A 54 -12.44 0.73 -1.61
C ILE A 54 -13.31 -0.45 -1.20
N LYS A 55 -14.63 -0.35 -1.40
CA LYS A 55 -15.58 -1.40 -1.05
C LYS A 55 -15.33 -2.72 -1.81
N ASN A 56 -14.88 -2.65 -3.05
CA ASN A 56 -14.61 -3.81 -3.91
C ASN A 56 -13.12 -4.16 -4.01
N SER A 57 -12.34 -3.79 -3.00
CA SER A 57 -10.91 -4.07 -2.92
C SER A 57 -10.57 -4.84 -1.66
N SER A 58 -9.48 -5.61 -1.72
CA SER A 58 -8.98 -6.40 -0.60
C SER A 58 -7.55 -5.99 -0.25
N PHE A 59 -7.11 -6.38 0.95
CA PHE A 59 -5.72 -6.29 1.36
C PHE A 59 -5.21 -7.62 1.92
N LYS A 60 -3.89 -7.83 1.78
CA LYS A 60 -3.10 -8.77 2.57
C LYS A 60 -2.01 -7.98 3.30
N ALA A 61 -1.83 -8.23 4.58
CA ALA A 61 -0.83 -7.61 5.43
C ALA A 61 0.11 -8.67 6.01
N VAL A 62 1.41 -8.35 6.05
CA VAL A 62 2.43 -9.09 6.81
C VAL A 62 3.03 -8.14 7.82
N ILE A 63 2.96 -8.49 9.11
CA ILE A 63 3.34 -7.63 10.23
C ILE A 63 4.48 -8.27 11.00
N TYR A 64 5.56 -7.53 11.17
CA TYR A 64 6.71 -7.87 12.01
C TYR A 64 6.74 -6.97 13.24
N GLY A 65 7.11 -7.53 14.40
CA GLY A 65 7.31 -6.77 15.64
C GLY A 65 6.01 -6.33 16.34
N SER A 66 4.88 -6.97 16.03
CA SER A 66 3.60 -6.72 16.71
C SER A 66 3.38 -7.52 17.99
N SER A 67 4.31 -8.40 18.37
CA SER A 67 4.32 -9.11 19.66
C SER A 67 5.74 -9.22 20.22
N ALA A 68 5.86 -9.55 21.52
CA ALA A 68 7.14 -9.76 22.20
C ALA A 68 7.88 -11.04 21.76
N LYS A 69 7.20 -11.96 21.05
CA LYS A 69 7.83 -13.11 20.41
C LYS A 69 8.09 -12.71 18.96
N ASP A 70 9.12 -13.23 18.31
CA ASP A 70 9.46 -12.95 16.89
C ASP A 70 8.42 -13.52 15.91
N GLU A 71 7.14 -13.36 16.22
CA GLU A 71 5.99 -13.86 15.51
C GLU A 71 5.66 -12.93 14.34
N VAL A 72 5.52 -13.54 13.16
CA VAL A 72 5.06 -12.85 11.96
C VAL A 72 3.55 -13.05 11.85
N GLN A 73 2.80 -11.95 11.83
CA GLN A 73 1.35 -12.00 11.66
C GLN A 73 0.99 -11.78 10.20
N ILE A 74 0.06 -12.59 9.69
CA ILE A 74 -0.49 -12.47 8.35
C ILE A 74 -1.99 -12.24 8.47
N ILE A 75 -2.49 -11.16 7.86
CA ILE A 75 -3.90 -10.75 7.93
C ILE A 75 -4.40 -10.53 6.51
N ASP A 76 -5.58 -11.06 6.22
CA ASP A 76 -6.30 -10.85 4.96
C ASP A 76 -7.65 -10.21 5.27
N GLY A 77 -8.12 -9.29 4.42
CA GLY A 77 -9.40 -8.62 4.67
C GLY A 77 -9.85 -7.67 3.56
N ASN A 78 -10.97 -7.00 3.81
CA ASN A 78 -11.49 -5.96 2.91
C ASN A 78 -10.75 -4.65 3.14
N LEU A 79 -10.55 -3.87 2.07
CA LEU A 79 -9.78 -2.62 2.16
C LEU A 79 -10.43 -1.58 3.09
N GLY A 80 -11.76 -1.62 3.27
CA GLY A 80 -12.46 -0.78 4.23
C GLY A 80 -12.04 -1.00 5.69
N ASP A 81 -11.61 -2.22 6.05
CA ASP A 81 -11.24 -2.61 7.42
C ASP A 81 -9.75 -2.35 7.71
N LEU A 82 -8.97 -1.98 6.69
CA LEU A 82 -7.51 -1.80 6.79
C LEU A 82 -7.13 -0.85 7.92
N ARG A 83 -7.93 0.20 8.16
CA ARG A 83 -7.61 1.20 9.19
C ARG A 83 -7.61 0.67 10.60
N ASP A 84 -8.48 -0.29 10.90
CA ASP A 84 -8.53 -0.87 12.24
C ASP A 84 -7.33 -1.79 12.48
N ILE A 85 -6.84 -2.45 11.43
CA ILE A 85 -5.59 -3.24 11.49
C ILE A 85 -4.38 -2.33 11.73
N LEU A 86 -4.27 -1.24 10.97
CA LEU A 86 -3.14 -0.31 11.11
C LEU A 86 -3.11 0.37 12.48
N LYS A 87 -4.27 0.71 13.06
CA LYS A 87 -4.36 1.29 14.41
C LYS A 87 -3.91 0.30 15.50
N LYS A 88 -4.31 -0.97 15.41
CA LYS A 88 -3.92 -2.00 16.39
C LYS A 88 -2.41 -2.20 16.46
N GLY A 89 -1.71 -2.12 15.32
CA GLY A 89 -0.25 -2.31 15.25
C GLY A 89 0.61 -1.09 15.62
N ALA A 90 0.01 0.07 15.94
CA ALA A 90 0.71 1.34 16.08
C ALA A 90 1.15 1.71 17.51
N THR A 91 0.95 0.83 18.50
CA THR A 91 1.23 1.15 19.91
C THR A 91 2.52 0.47 20.39
N PHE A 92 3.43 1.27 20.95
CA PHE A 92 4.62 0.80 21.66
C PHE A 92 4.31 0.62 23.15
N ASN A 93 4.56 -0.57 23.68
CA ASN A 93 4.46 -0.87 25.10
C ASN A 93 5.45 -1.98 25.50
N ARG A 94 5.43 -2.39 26.77
CA ARG A 94 6.38 -3.40 27.29
C ARG A 94 6.16 -4.77 26.66
N GLU A 95 4.94 -5.05 26.21
CA GLU A 95 4.52 -6.28 25.55
C GLU A 95 4.79 -6.26 24.04
N THR A 96 5.04 -5.08 23.45
CA THR A 96 5.39 -4.85 22.04
C THR A 96 6.64 -3.94 21.92
N PRO A 97 7.81 -4.41 22.38
CA PRO A 97 9.04 -3.61 22.39
C PRO A 97 9.58 -3.29 20.98
N GLY A 98 9.03 -3.92 19.94
CA GLY A 98 9.47 -3.78 18.55
C GLY A 98 10.70 -4.61 18.24
N VAL A 99 10.96 -4.79 16.94
CA VAL A 99 12.11 -5.51 16.39
C VAL A 99 12.96 -4.54 15.54
N PRO A 100 14.23 -4.83 15.22
CA PRO A 100 14.98 -4.04 14.25
C PRO A 100 14.26 -4.05 12.89
N ILE A 101 13.94 -2.88 12.35
CA ILE A 101 13.22 -2.74 11.07
C ILE A 101 14.03 -2.00 9.99
N ALA A 102 14.96 -1.14 10.40
CA ALA A 102 15.84 -0.42 9.49
C ALA A 102 17.16 -0.09 10.17
N TYR A 103 18.20 0.14 9.37
CA TYR A 103 19.50 0.56 9.86
C TYR A 103 20.18 1.49 8.85
N THR A 104 21.10 2.32 9.35
CA THR A 104 22.04 3.10 8.54
C THR A 104 23.44 2.58 8.74
N THR A 105 24.29 2.72 7.72
CA THR A 105 25.71 2.37 7.82
C THR A 105 26.57 3.52 7.35
N ASN A 106 27.77 3.63 7.90
CA ASN A 106 28.79 4.60 7.49
C ASN A 106 30.05 3.87 7.02
N PHE A 107 30.76 4.44 6.04
CA PHE A 107 32.06 3.95 5.63
C PHE A 107 33.10 4.13 6.73
N LEU A 108 33.90 3.10 7.01
CA LEU A 108 34.93 3.16 8.06
C LEU A 108 36.06 4.16 7.75
N LYS A 109 36.24 4.51 6.47
CA LYS A 109 37.36 5.34 6.01
C LYS A 109 37.19 6.82 6.39
N ASP A 110 35.97 7.33 6.26
CA ASP A 110 35.64 8.76 6.33
C ASP A 110 34.35 9.02 7.13
N ASN A 111 33.72 7.97 7.67
CA ASN A 111 32.47 8.03 8.42
C ASN A 111 31.30 8.64 7.63
N GLU A 112 31.39 8.65 6.29
CA GLU A 112 30.31 9.10 5.42
C GLU A 112 29.18 8.07 5.34
N LEU A 113 27.94 8.54 5.20
CA LEU A 113 26.75 7.69 5.07
C LEU A 113 26.83 6.83 3.80
N THR A 114 26.66 5.52 3.94
CA THR A 114 26.56 4.60 2.82
C THR A 114 25.19 4.69 2.17
N VAL A 115 25.15 4.87 0.84
CA VAL A 115 23.91 4.94 0.06
C VAL A 115 23.83 3.78 -0.92
N ILE A 116 22.72 3.03 -0.87
CA ILE A 116 22.40 2.00 -1.86
C ILE A 116 21.72 2.67 -3.05
N LYS A 117 22.35 2.62 -4.22
CA LYS A 117 21.77 3.12 -5.48
C LYS A 117 21.10 1.96 -6.21
N ASN A 118 19.78 2.04 -6.38
CA ASN A 118 18.99 1.06 -7.11
C ASN A 118 18.54 1.63 -8.45
N ASN A 119 18.65 0.85 -9.52
CA ASN A 119 18.10 1.13 -10.84
C ASN A 119 17.41 -0.13 -11.39
N SER A 120 16.28 0.05 -12.04
CA SER A 120 15.51 -1.06 -12.64
C SER A 120 14.58 -0.51 -13.71
N GLU A 121 14.39 -1.27 -14.78
CA GLU A 121 13.40 -1.00 -15.83
C GLU A 121 12.22 -1.96 -15.67
N TYR A 122 11.01 -1.47 -15.92
CA TYR A 122 9.80 -2.28 -15.84
C TYR A 122 8.76 -1.80 -16.87
N ILE A 123 7.80 -2.66 -17.19
CA ILE A 123 6.66 -2.34 -18.06
C ILE A 123 5.44 -2.07 -17.17
N GLU A 124 4.88 -0.88 -17.26
CA GLU A 124 3.61 -0.54 -16.61
C GLU A 124 2.42 -0.95 -17.49
N THR A 125 1.58 -1.85 -17.00
CA THR A 125 0.37 -2.29 -17.71
C THR A 125 -0.85 -1.54 -17.16
N THR A 126 -1.57 -0.85 -18.04
CA THR A 126 -2.85 -0.18 -17.71
C THR A 126 -4.00 -0.81 -18.49
N SER A 127 -5.22 -0.68 -17.97
CA SER A 127 -6.42 -1.20 -18.63
C SER A 127 -7.57 -0.21 -18.52
N LYS A 128 -8.52 -0.27 -19.46
CA LYS A 128 -9.74 0.52 -19.47
C LYS A 128 -10.92 -0.38 -19.82
N ALA A 129 -12.04 -0.19 -19.15
CA ALA A 129 -13.29 -0.89 -19.43
C ALA A 129 -14.30 0.08 -20.05
N TYR A 130 -15.01 -0.39 -21.07
CA TYR A 130 -16.11 0.34 -21.72
C TYR A 130 -17.40 -0.46 -21.51
N THR A 131 -18.45 0.19 -21.06
CA THR A 131 -19.76 -0.44 -20.84
C THR A 131 -20.59 -0.37 -22.12
N ASP A 132 -21.34 -1.43 -22.42
CA ASP A 132 -22.25 -1.45 -23.56
C ASP A 132 -23.31 -0.33 -23.47
N GLY A 133 -23.65 0.26 -24.61
CA GLY A 133 -24.69 1.26 -24.76
C GLY A 133 -25.94 0.71 -25.45
N LYS A 134 -27.10 1.31 -25.19
CA LYS A 134 -28.35 1.00 -25.89
C LYS A 134 -29.00 2.28 -26.38
N ILE A 135 -29.56 2.24 -27.59
CA ILE A 135 -30.41 3.29 -28.14
C ILE A 135 -31.81 2.70 -28.26
N ASN A 136 -32.75 3.24 -27.49
CA ASN A 136 -34.16 2.87 -27.57
C ASN A 136 -34.90 3.98 -28.31
N ILE A 137 -35.49 3.64 -29.47
CA ILE A 137 -36.26 4.56 -30.29
C ILE A 137 -37.73 4.23 -30.12
N ASP A 138 -38.53 5.23 -29.73
CA ASP A 138 -39.98 5.11 -29.56
C ASP A 138 -40.65 6.31 -30.25
N HIS A 139 -41.55 6.02 -31.21
CA HIS A 139 -42.36 7.01 -31.92
C HIS A 139 -43.85 6.67 -31.79
N SER A 140 -44.56 7.48 -31.03
CA SER A 140 -46.00 7.33 -30.74
C SER A 140 -46.86 8.44 -31.36
N GLY A 141 -46.30 9.22 -32.27
CA GLY A 141 -47.02 10.29 -32.96
C GLY A 141 -47.91 9.76 -34.10
N GLY A 142 -49.10 10.35 -34.28
CA GLY A 142 -49.99 10.10 -35.42
C GLY A 142 -49.49 10.69 -36.75
N TYR A 143 -48.18 10.79 -36.93
CA TYR A 143 -47.48 11.41 -38.06
C TYR A 143 -46.24 10.58 -38.42
N VAL A 144 -45.62 10.87 -39.56
CA VAL A 144 -44.40 10.18 -40.01
C VAL A 144 -43.19 10.72 -39.23
N ALA A 145 -42.37 9.82 -38.68
CA ALA A 145 -41.09 10.12 -38.03
C ALA A 145 -39.95 10.20 -39.04
#